data_AF-A0A081CXI9-F1
#
_entry.id   AF-A0A081CXI9-F1
#
_cell.length_a   1.000
_cell.length_b   1.000
_cell.length_c   1.000
_cell.angle_alpha   90.00
_cell.angle_beta   90.00
_cell.angle_gamma   90.00
#
_symmetry.space_group_name_H-M   'P 1'
#
loop_
_entity.id
_entity.type
_entity.pdbx_description
1 polymer ?
#
loop_
_entity_poly.entity_id
_entity_poly.type
_entity_poly.pdbx_seq_one_letter_code
_entity_poly.pdbx_strand_id
1 'polypeptide(L)' 'MDELADIDVTIIAAGDQISRPDDPAADFRIDGPEVHGVSGLVNLFGIESPGLTASLAMAEEVFFRLG' A
#
# COMPACT_ATOMS: atom_id res chain seq x y z
N MET A 1 -0.69 -11.28 -25.21
CA MET A 1 -1.55 -11.46 -24.03
C MET A 1 -0.58 -11.56 -22.89
N ASP A 2 -0.16 -10.41 -22.37
CA ASP A 2 0.63 -10.39 -21.15
C ASP A 2 -0.17 -11.14 -20.09
N GLU A 3 0.44 -12.20 -19.59
CA GLU A 3 0.01 -12.88 -18.38
C GLU A 3 0.01 -11.78 -17.33
N LEU A 4 -1.18 -11.33 -16.92
CA LEU A 4 -1.30 -10.41 -15.80
C LEU A 4 -0.57 -11.13 -14.67
N ALA A 5 0.63 -10.67 -14.32
CA ALA A 5 1.33 -11.18 -13.15
C ALA A 5 0.32 -11.19 -12.02
N ASP A 6 0.22 -12.28 -11.25
CA ASP A 6 -0.67 -12.32 -10.10
C ASP A 6 -0.26 -11.16 -9.18
N ILE A 7 -1.04 -10.08 -9.22
CA ILE A 7 -0.82 -8.91 -8.37
C ILE A 7 -1.40 -9.27 -7.02
N ASP A 8 -0.53 -9.63 -6.10
CA ASP A 8 -0.92 -9.83 -4.71
C ASP A 8 -0.92 -8.47 -3.99
N VAL A 9 -2.11 -7.95 -3.71
CA VAL A 9 -2.29 -6.79 -2.82
C VAL A 9 -2.69 -7.30 -1.45
N THR A 10 -1.81 -7.14 -0.47
CA THR A 10 -2.14 -7.42 0.94
C THR A 10 -2.53 -6.12 1.63
N ILE A 11 -3.76 -6.07 2.14
CA ILE A 11 -4.27 -4.95 2.95
C ILE A 11 -4.24 -5.37 4.41
N ILE A 12 -3.46 -4.64 5.22
CA ILE A 12 -3.45 -4.81 6.67
C ILE A 12 -4.06 -3.57 7.30
N ALA A 13 -5.31 -3.70 7.77
CA ALA A 13 -5.91 -2.73 8.67
C ALA A 13 -5.23 -2.89 10.05
N ALA A 14 -4.40 -1.92 10.42
CA ALA A 14 -3.81 -1.84 11.75
C ALA A 14 -4.38 -0.59 12.42
N GLY A 15 -5.06 -0.79 13.56
CA GLY A 15 -5.70 0.31 14.28
C GLY A 15 -4.73 1.40 14.75
N ASP A 16 -5.26 2.62 14.81
CA ASP A 16 -4.80 3.94 15.33
C ASP A 16 -3.34 4.40 15.20
N GLN A 17 -2.33 3.58 14.92
CA GLN A 17 -0.99 4.11 14.66
C GLN A 17 -0.05 3.15 13.95
N ILE A 18 0.35 3.53 12.73
CA ILE A 18 1.52 2.97 12.01
C ILE A 18 2.74 3.89 12.17
N SER A 19 2.52 5.12 12.63
CA SER A 19 3.54 6.12 12.84
C SER A 19 4.41 5.77 14.04
N ARG A 20 5.73 5.91 13.86
CA ARG A 20 6.65 6.00 15.01
C ARG A 20 6.26 7.23 15.85
N PRO A 21 6.62 7.27 17.16
CA PRO A 21 6.27 8.39 18.04
C PRO A 21 6.64 9.79 17.49
N ASP A 22 7.62 9.84 16.59
CA ASP A 22 8.19 11.07 16.04
C ASP A 22 7.82 11.30 14.56
N ASP A 23 7.11 10.36 13.93
CA ASP A 23 6.67 10.51 12.54
C ASP A 23 5.41 11.38 12.49
N PRO A 24 5.26 12.22 11.45
CA PRO A 24 3.96 12.78 11.11
C PRO A 24 2.93 11.67 11.05
N ALA A 25 1.74 11.89 11.62
CA ALA A 25 0.65 10.94 11.48
C ALA A 25 0.40 10.68 9.99
N ALA A 26 0.72 9.48 9.53
CA ALA A 26 0.47 9.05 8.16
C ALA A 26 -0.81 8.24 8.15
N ASP A 27 -1.80 8.70 7.38
CA ASP A 27 -3.11 8.04 7.25
C ASP A 27 -3.02 6.63 6.66
N PHE A 28 -1.93 6.30 5.97
CA PHE A 28 -1.60 4.96 5.47
C PHE A 28 -0.14 4.88 5.01
N ARG A 29 0.37 3.66 4.84
CA ARG A 29 1.72 3.37 4.33
C ARG A 29 1.67 2.36 3.19
N ILE A 30 2.43 2.63 2.13
CA ILE A 30 2.54 1.77 0.94
C ILE A 30 4.00 1.34 0.81
N ASP A 31 4.25 0.03 0.92
CA ASP A 31 5.58 -0.56 0.73
C ASP A 31 5.55 -1.41 -0.54
N GLY A 32 6.38 -1.07 -1.53
CA GLY A 32 6.57 -1.83 -2.76
C GLY A 32 7.86 -2.66 -2.78
N PRO A 33 8.17 -3.29 -3.94
CA PRO A 33 9.37 -4.10 -4.11
C PRO A 33 10.68 -3.39 -3.76
N GLU A 34 10.74 -2.07 -3.94
CA GLU A 34 11.87 -1.22 -3.56
C GLU A 34 12.13 -1.14 -2.05
N VAL A 35 11.11 -1.44 -1.22
CA VAL A 35 11.20 -1.43 0.25
C VAL A 35 11.50 -2.82 0.80
N HIS A 36 10.78 -3.85 0.34
CA HIS A 36 10.85 -5.21 0.92
C HIS A 36 11.53 -6.26 0.02
N GLY A 37 11.87 -5.93 -1.23
CA GLY A 37 12.64 -6.80 -2.14
C GLY A 37 11.87 -7.95 -2.80
N VAL A 38 10.53 -7.97 -2.68
CA VAL A 38 9.66 -9.01 -3.28
C VAL A 38 9.00 -8.43 -4.53
N SER A 39 9.34 -8.97 -5.70
CA SER A 39 8.75 -8.55 -6.98
C SER A 39 7.27 -8.94 -7.05
N GLY A 40 6.44 -8.08 -7.64
CA GLY A 40 5.00 -8.34 -7.82
C GLY A 40 4.13 -8.12 -6.57
N LEU A 41 4.72 -7.74 -5.43
CA LEU A 41 4.01 -7.53 -4.17
C LEU A 41 4.01 -6.05 -3.78
N VAL A 42 2.84 -5.52 -3.41
CA VAL A 42 2.69 -4.22 -2.73
C VAL A 42 1.87 -4.42 -1.47
N ASN A 43 2.38 -3.91 -0.34
CA ASN A 43 1.70 -3.94 0.94
C ASN A 43 1.06 -2.59 1.25
N LEU A 44 -0.24 -2.59 1.57
CA LEU A 44 -0.99 -1.43 2.02
C LEU A 44 -1.28 -1.57 3.52
N PHE A 45 -0.75 -0.64 4.32
CA PHE A 45 -0.94 -0.65 5.77
C PHE A 45 -1.73 0.56 6.24
N GLY A 46 -2.59 0.34 7.24
CA GLY A 46 -3.21 1.43 8.01
C GLY A 46 -4.34 2.11 7.27
N ILE A 47 -4.97 1.41 6.33
CA ILE A 47 -6.11 1.93 5.58
C ILE A 47 -7.32 2.04 6.52
N GLU A 48 -7.38 3.12 7.28
CA GLU A 48 -8.53 3.51 8.10
C GLU A 48 -9.47 4.41 7.30
N SER A 49 -10.65 4.74 7.85
CA SER A 49 -11.53 5.75 7.24
C SER A 49 -10.78 7.09 7.12
N PRO A 50 -10.75 7.76 5.95
CA PRO A 50 -11.61 7.55 4.77
C PRO A 50 -10.93 6.76 3.62
N GLY A 51 -10.50 5.51 3.85
CA GLY A 51 -9.83 4.66 2.86
C GLY A 51 -10.61 4.43 1.56
N LEU A 52 -11.95 4.49 1.60
CA LEU A 52 -12.78 4.41 0.39
C LEU A 52 -12.58 5.63 -0.52
N THR A 53 -12.45 6.83 0.07
CA THR A 53 -12.24 8.07 -0.69
C THR A 53 -10.86 8.10 -1.35
N ALA A 54 -9.86 7.50 -0.70
CA ALA A 54 -8.49 7.41 -1.24
C ALA A 54 -8.28 6.22 -2.19
N SER A 55 -9.28 5.34 -2.39
CA SER A 55 -9.12 4.06 -3.10
C SER A 55 -8.53 4.17 -4.50
N LEU A 56 -8.95 5.17 -5.29
CA LEU A 56 -8.43 5.36 -6.65
C LEU A 56 -6.98 5.85 -6.65
N ALA A 57 -6.62 6.79 -5.78
CA ALA A 57 -5.26 7.28 -5.66
C ALA A 57 -4.30 6.17 -5.16
N MET A 58 -4.76 5.31 -4.24
CA MET A 58 -3.99 4.14 -3.80
C MET A 58 -3.77 3.15 -4.94
N ALA A 59 -4.79 2.90 -5.77
CA ALA A 59 -4.66 2.00 -6.92
C ALA A 59 -3.65 2.51 -7.95
N GLU A 60 -3.62 3.82 -8.24
CA GLU A 60 -2.63 4.44 -9.13
C GLU A 60 -1.20 4.27 -8.59
N GLU A 61 -1.00 4.48 -7.28
CA GLU A 61 0.31 4.33 -6.65
C GLU A 61 0.77 2.85 -6.64
N VAL A 62 -0.14 1.91 -6.36
CA VAL A 62 0.16 0.47 -6.45
C VAL A 62 0.58 0.10 -7.87
N PHE A 63 -0.13 0.61 -8.89
CA PHE A 63 0.20 0.37 -10.29
C PHE A 63 1.61 0.89 -10.63
N PHE A 64 1.93 2.12 -10.22
CA PHE A 64 3.24 2.72 -10.46
C PHE A 64 4.40 1.90 -9.83
N ARG A 65 4.20 1.33 -8.64
CA ARG A 65 5.25 0.54 -7.95
C ARG A 65 5.45 -0.85 -8.53
N LEU A 66 4.46 -1.39 -9.23
CA LEU A 66 4.55 -2.70 -9.84
C LEU A 66 5.22 -2.68 -11.21
N GLY A 67 5.28 -1.51 -11.87
CA GLY A 67 5.90 -1.31 -13.18
C GLY A 67 4.91 -1.46 -14.32
#